data_AF-A0A2H9QUG8-F1
#
_entry.id   AF-A0A2H9QUG8-F1
#
_cell.length_a   1.000
_cell.length_b   1.000
_cell.length_c   1.000
_cell.angle_alpha   90.00
_cell.angle_beta   90.00
_cell.angle_gamma   90.00
#
_symmetry.space_group_name_H-M   'P 1'
#
loop_
_entity.id
_entity.type
_entity.pdbx_description
1 polymer ?
#
loop_
_entity_poly.entity_id
_entity_poly.type
_entity_poly.pdbx_seq_one_letter_code
_entity_poly.pdbx_strand_id
1 'polypeptide(L)'
;MGRIYKGFGLCNNGKKLIVVGFVDSGSDNTILSKRVADKLKIKMKGKEELEVANKETILTDVGEVRIISEQDKIDDVIKVNV
;
A
#
# COMPACT_ATOMS: atom_id res chain seq x y z
N MET A 1 14.55 -11.99 -13.48
CA MET A 1 14.84 -11.09 -12.35
C MET A 1 13.93 -11.50 -11.18
N GLY A 2 14.47 -11.63 -9.97
CA GLY A 2 13.67 -11.99 -8.78
C GLY A 2 12.84 -10.82 -8.25
N ARG A 3 11.90 -11.09 -7.35
CA ARG A 3 11.12 -10.06 -6.65
C ARG A 3 12.02 -9.22 -5.75
N ILE A 4 11.88 -7.90 -5.81
CA ILE A 4 12.63 -6.98 -4.95
C ILE A 4 11.81 -6.72 -3.69
N TYR A 5 12.27 -7.21 -2.55
CA TYR A 5 11.65 -6.97 -1.25
C TYR A 5 12.34 -5.82 -0.52
N LYS A 6 11.54 -4.93 0.09
CA LYS A 6 12.03 -3.77 0.84
C LYS A 6 11.23 -3.58 2.13
N GLY A 7 11.89 -3.07 3.16
CA GLY A 7 11.25 -2.63 4.39
C GLY A 7 10.72 -1.21 4.23
N PHE A 8 9.48 -0.98 4.65
CA PHE A 8 8.83 0.32 4.62
C PHE A 8 8.26 0.66 5.99
N GLY A 9 8.50 1.89 6.46
CA GLY A 9 7.77 2.45 7.58
C GLY A 9 6.45 3.02 7.09
N LEU A 10 5.34 2.54 7.62
CA LEU A 10 4.01 3.10 7.37
C LEU A 10 3.52 3.87 8.59
N CYS A 11 2.96 5.04 8.36
CA CYS A 11 2.44 5.92 9.40
C CYS A 11 1.04 6.43 9.03
N ASN A 12 0.14 6.43 10.01
CA ASN A 12 -1.17 7.04 9.88
C ASN A 12 -1.69 7.47 11.27
N ASN A 13 -2.13 8.72 11.42
CA ASN A 13 -2.72 9.26 12.65
C ASN A 13 -1.95 8.88 13.94
N GLY A 14 -0.62 9.03 13.93
CA GLY A 14 0.24 8.74 15.07
C GLY A 14 0.59 7.26 15.28
N LYS A 15 -0.05 6.33 14.53
CA LYS A 15 0.32 4.92 14.52
C LYS A 15 1.43 4.67 13.51
N LYS A 16 2.38 3.82 13.87
CA LYS A 16 3.51 3.41 13.02
C LYS A 16 3.60 1.90 12.94
N LEU A 17 3.91 1.37 11.76
CA LEU A 17 4.16 -0.05 11.54
C LEU A 17 5.26 -0.22 10.50
N ILE A 18 6.23 -1.10 10.76
CA ILE A 18 7.20 -1.53 9.76
C ILE A 18 6.61 -2.73 9.02
N VAL A 19 6.61 -2.68 7.70
CA VAL A 19 6.16 -3.78 6.84
C VAL A 19 7.24 -4.13 5.83
N VAL A 20 7.20 -5.37 5.34
CA VAL A 20 7.98 -5.77 4.17
C VAL A 20 7.03 -5.74 2.97
N GLY A 21 7.32 -4.89 2.00
CA GLY A 21 6.66 -4.86 0.70
C GLY A 21 7.56 -5.47 -0.36
N PHE A 22 6.99 -5.78 -1.51
CA PHE A 22 7.77 -6.02 -2.73
C PHE A 22 7.46 -4.93 -3.74
N VAL A 23 8.47 -4.51 -4.49
CA VAL A 23 8.34 -3.50 -5.55
C VAL A 23 7.92 -4.22 -6.82
N ASP A 24 6.74 -3.89 -7.33
CA ASP A 24 6.16 -4.45 -8.55
C ASP A 24 5.97 -3.35 -9.59
N SER A 25 6.85 -3.29 -10.59
CA SER A 25 6.74 -2.32 -11.68
C SER A 25 5.61 -2.65 -12.67
N GLY A 26 5.00 -3.83 -12.57
CA GLY A 26 3.83 -4.21 -13.38
C GLY A 26 2.49 -3.83 -12.76
N SER A 27 2.49 -3.23 -11.56
CA SER A 27 1.27 -2.79 -10.89
C SER A 27 1.14 -1.26 -10.96
N ASP A 28 -0.01 -0.78 -11.44
CA ASP A 28 -0.32 0.66 -11.45
C ASP A 28 -0.65 1.20 -10.05
N ASN A 29 -1.09 0.31 -9.14
CA ASN A 29 -1.57 0.68 -7.81
C ASN A 29 -0.73 0.03 -6.71
N THR A 30 -0.65 0.71 -5.55
CA THR A 30 -0.06 0.14 -4.34
C THR A 30 -1.11 -0.62 -3.57
N ILE A 31 -0.89 -1.92 -3.35
CA ILE A 31 -1.81 -2.79 -2.61
C ILE A 31 -1.31 -2.96 -1.16
N LEU A 32 -2.22 -2.84 -0.20
CA LEU A 32 -1.96 -3.01 1.21
C LEU A 32 -2.92 -4.03 1.81
N SER A 33 -2.43 -5.02 2.57
CA SER A 33 -3.35 -5.98 3.19
C SER A 33 -4.30 -5.30 4.19
N LYS A 34 -5.57 -5.72 4.19
CA LYS A 34 -6.59 -5.29 5.16
C LYS A 34 -6.12 -5.30 6.61
N ARG A 35 -5.40 -6.35 7.01
CA ARG A 35 -4.80 -6.46 8.35
C ARG A 35 -3.88 -5.28 8.71
N VAL A 36 -3.08 -4.80 7.76
CA VAL A 36 -2.18 -3.66 8.01
C VAL A 36 -2.99 -2.35 8.04
N ALA A 37 -3.95 -2.19 7.13
CA ALA A 37 -4.84 -1.04 7.12
C ALA A 37 -5.62 -0.89 8.45
N ASP A 38 -6.15 -1.99 8.98
CA ASP A 38 -6.85 -2.04 10.26
C ASP A 38 -5.92 -1.66 11.43
N LYS A 39 -4.70 -2.20 11.45
CA LYS A 39 -3.70 -1.86 12.48
C LYS A 39 -3.37 -0.38 12.47
N LEU A 40 -3.21 0.21 11.29
CA LEU A 40 -2.94 1.64 11.08
C LEU A 40 -4.19 2.52 11.17
N LYS A 41 -5.39 1.94 11.33
CA LYS A 41 -6.68 2.64 11.33
C LYS A 41 -6.82 3.58 10.12
N ILE A 42 -6.47 3.09 8.93
CA ILE A 42 -6.60 3.88 7.69
C ILE A 42 -8.08 4.12 7.42
N LYS A 43 -8.45 5.38 7.15
CA LYS A 43 -9.81 5.74 6.77
C LYS A 43 -9.99 5.52 5.28
N MET A 44 -10.91 4.63 4.91
CA MET A 44 -11.28 4.42 3.51
C MET A 44 -12.09 5.62 3.01
N LYS A 45 -11.77 6.11 1.80
CA LYS A 45 -12.37 7.30 1.21
C LYS A 45 -13.24 7.00 -0.02
N GLY A 46 -13.21 5.79 -0.53
CA GLY A 46 -13.96 5.39 -1.72
C GLY A 46 -13.62 3.98 -2.15
N LYS A 47 -14.05 3.63 -3.36
CA LYS A 47 -13.74 2.36 -3.99
C LYS A 47 -13.21 2.57 -5.40
N GLU A 48 -12.37 1.64 -5.85
CA GLU A 48 -11.77 1.66 -7.18
C GLU A 48 -11.75 0.25 -7.77
N GLU A 49 -12.07 0.18 -9.06
CA GLU A 49 -12.02 -1.05 -9.84
C GLU A 49 -10.60 -1.31 -10.33
N LEU A 50 -10.12 -2.53 -10.13
CA LEU A 50 -8.80 -2.97 -10.56
C LEU A 50 -8.91 -4.20 -11.44
N GLU A 51 -8.23 -4.20 -12.59
CA GLU A 51 -8.04 -5.40 -13.40
C GLU A 51 -6.89 -6.22 -12.82
N VAL A 52 -7.15 -7.50 -12.55
CA VAL A 52 -6.18 -8.43 -11.99
C VAL A 52 -5.70 -9.44 -13.03
N ALA A 53 -4.71 -10.27 -12.69
CA ALA A 53 -4.00 -11.13 -13.65
C ALA A 53 -4.89 -12.09 -14.46
N ASN A 54 -6.05 -12.49 -13.94
CA ASN A 54 -7.02 -13.34 -14.65
C ASN A 54 -8.00 -12.54 -15.53
N LYS A 55 -7.74 -11.24 -15.74
CA LYS A 55 -8.59 -10.29 -16.50
C LYS A 55 -9.95 -10.03 -15.85
N GLU A 56 -10.13 -10.41 -14.60
CA GLU A 56 -11.31 -10.02 -13.83
C GLU A 56 -11.12 -8.62 -13.24
N THR A 57 -12.24 -7.92 -13.08
CA THR A 57 -12.28 -6.65 -12.37
C THR A 57 -12.74 -6.89 -10.95
N ILE A 58 -11.95 -6.41 -9.98
CA ILE A 58 -12.31 -6.42 -8.56
C ILE A 58 -12.51 -5.00 -8.04
N LEU A 59 -13.41 -4.84 -7.08
CA LEU A 59 -13.65 -3.56 -6.42
C LEU A 59 -12.89 -3.53 -5.08
N THR A 60 -12.00 -2.56 -4.92
CA THR A 60 -11.16 -2.39 -3.73
C THR A 60 -11.49 -1.12 -2.97
N ASP A 61 -11.30 -1.12 -1.66
CA ASP A 61 -11.42 0.10 -0.86
C ASP A 61 -10.13 0.93 -0.99
N VAL A 62 -10.28 2.26 -1.13
CA VAL A 62 -9.15 3.18 -1.32
C VAL A 62 -8.90 3.98 -0.05
N GLY A 63 -7.64 4.06 0.37
CA GLY A 63 -7.18 4.88 1.48
C GLY A 63 -5.89 5.62 1.16
N GLU A 64 -5.39 6.36 2.14
CA GLU A 64 -4.10 7.06 2.08
C GLU A 64 -3.26 6.67 3.30
N VAL A 65 -1.96 6.51 3.10
CA VAL A 65 -1.01 6.22 4.17
C VAL A 65 0.29 6.97 3.92
N ARG A 66 0.94 7.44 4.99
CA ARG A 66 2.27 8.01 4.89
C ARG A 66 3.31 6.89 4.87
N ILE A 67 4.14 6.84 3.84
CA ILE A 67 5.26 5.93 3.70
C ILE A 67 6.57 6.66 4.01
N ILE A 68 7.43 6.00 4.77
CA ILE A 68 8.74 6.50 5.17
C ILE A 68 9.77 5.40 4.87
N SER A 69 10.74 5.68 4.02
CA SER A 69 11.90 4.82 3.72
C SER A 69 13.18 5.64 3.86
N GLU A 70 13.98 5.35 4.89
CA GLU A 70 15.27 6.02 5.08
C GLU A 70 16.28 5.65 3.98
N GLN A 71 16.22 4.41 3.49
CA GLN A 71 17.11 3.92 2.43
C GLN A 71 16.87 4.66 1.11
N ASP A 72 15.61 4.87 0.75
CA ASP A 72 15.23 5.54 -0.50
C ASP A 72 15.03 7.05 -0.30
N LYS A 73 15.20 7.57 0.92
CA LYS A 73 14.91 8.96 1.32
C LYS A 73 13.49 9.41 0.96
N ILE A 74 12.53 8.50 1.13
CA ILE A 74 11.12 8.75 0.85
C ILE A 74 10.41 9.09 2.16
N ASP A 75 9.63 10.16 2.13
CA ASP A 75 8.68 10.52 3.18
C ASP A 75 7.48 11.20 2.51
N ASP A 76 6.45 10.42 2.21
CA ASP A 76 5.35 10.86 1.35
C ASP A 76 4.01 10.22 1.73
N VAL A 77 2.90 10.78 1.28
CA VAL A 77 1.55 10.21 1.42
C VAL A 77 1.13 9.57 0.11
N ILE A 78 0.85 8.28 0.16
CA ILE A 78 0.48 7.50 -1.02
C ILE A 78 -0.95 6.99 -0.92
N LYS A 79 -1.61 6.90 -2.09
CA LYS A 79 -2.87 6.17 -2.28
C LYS A 79 -2.59 4.67 -2.18
N VAL A 80 -3.44 3.96 -1.44
CA VAL A 80 -3.38 2.49 -1.33
C VAL A 80 -4.75 1.87 -1.55
N ASN A 81 -4.77 0.72 -2.20
CA ASN A 81 -5.94 -0.14 -2.33
C ASN A 81 -5.82 -1.30 -1.34
N VAL A 82 -6.94 -1.67 -0.70
CA VAL A 82 -6.99 -2.64 0.42
C VAL A 82 -7.88 -3.84 0.11
#